data_AF-A0A2H3NM27-F1
#
_entry.id   AF-A0A2H3NM27-F1
#
_cell.length_a   1.000
_cell.length_b   1.000
_cell.length_c   1.000
_cell.angle_alpha   90.00
_cell.angle_beta   90.00
_cell.angle_gamma   90.00
#
_symmetry.space_group_name_H-M   'P 1'
#
loop_
_entity.id
_entity.type
_entity.pdbx_description
1 polymer ?
#
loop_
_entity_poly.entity_id
_entity_poly.type
_entity_poly.pdbx_seq_one_letter_code
_entity_poly.pdbx_strand_id
1 'polypeptide(L)'
;MTTESAPWRWTWRRRFTYLTLAVTAALISWGGWVTSIEAGLAVPDWPATFGSYDPFRTGMYDPNDPSVRWWRNIPVLAEHGHRLLGALVGMLTLTLAGWTWWADPRSWMRKLGLFAVVLVTTQGVLGGLRVTEISSTLAAVHACTAQLFFALLVSMAVFTTDAWRSRRSILPDGPRGRTMRILAWAAAAGVYLQIVIGAMLRHSTQVLSGSFAILHIAGAFVVTGLLFAAFVYVQKHWTAYRPLRRTAWVVLGAVGVQFALGLAAYLVLIHESALQIRSTAQVVLTVAHLVVGAALFASTIALALWSHRLAPAAASDFPGDTGAPKSEPVLTERSTPA
;
A
#
# COMPACT_ATOMS: atom_id res chain seq x y z
N MET A 1 4.31 -5.42 -38.35
CA MET A 1 5.20 -4.58 -37.54
C MET A 1 4.94 -4.83 -36.07
N THR A 2 5.72 -5.72 -35.47
CA THR A 2 5.71 -5.95 -34.01
C THR A 2 6.38 -4.74 -33.36
N THR A 3 5.59 -3.78 -32.86
CA THR A 3 6.13 -2.71 -32.04
C THR A 3 6.65 -3.34 -30.76
N GLU A 4 7.94 -3.69 -30.72
CA GLU A 4 8.66 -3.86 -29.47
C GLU A 4 8.43 -2.57 -28.68
N SER A 5 7.61 -2.65 -27.64
CA SER A 5 7.34 -1.50 -26.79
C SER A 5 8.68 -1.03 -26.22
N ALA A 6 9.19 0.10 -26.74
CA ALA A 6 10.54 0.54 -26.44
C ALA A 6 10.80 0.54 -24.92
N PRO A 7 11.91 -0.06 -24.44
CA PRO A 7 12.17 -0.29 -23.01
C PRO A 7 12.00 0.96 -22.12
N TRP A 8 12.24 2.15 -22.66
CA TRP A 8 12.08 3.43 -21.96
C TRP A 8 10.66 3.65 -21.41
N ARG A 9 9.61 3.17 -22.09
CA ARG A 9 8.20 3.38 -21.66
C ARG A 9 7.91 2.74 -20.30
N TRP A 10 8.52 1.61 -19.99
CA TRP A 10 8.33 0.90 -18.73
C TRP A 10 9.09 1.57 -17.57
N THR A 11 10.29 2.08 -17.83
CA THR A 11 11.09 2.80 -16.83
C THR A 11 10.41 4.08 -16.38
N TRP A 12 9.92 4.89 -17.32
CA TRP A 12 9.24 6.14 -16.98
C TRP A 12 7.90 5.92 -16.29
N ARG A 13 7.12 4.94 -16.75
CA ARG A 13 5.88 4.57 -16.06
C ARG A 13 6.14 4.12 -14.63
N ARG A 14 7.16 3.29 -14.41
CA ARG A 14 7.57 2.86 -13.06
C ARG A 14 7.97 4.05 -12.18
N ARG A 15 8.77 4.98 -12.69
CA ARG A 15 9.14 6.22 -11.98
C ARG A 15 7.91 7.07 -11.64
N PHE A 16 6.97 7.19 -12.57
CA PHE A 16 5.72 7.92 -12.35
C PHE A 16 4.87 7.25 -11.26
N THR A 17 4.73 5.92 -11.28
CA THR A 17 4.05 5.19 -10.20
C THR A 17 4.73 5.42 -8.84
N TYR A 18 6.07 5.44 -8.79
CA TYR A 18 6.79 5.74 -7.55
C TYR A 18 6.60 7.17 -7.08
N LEU A 19 6.51 8.15 -7.99
CA LEU A 19 6.14 9.52 -7.65
C LEU A 19 4.72 9.57 -7.06
N THR A 20 3.73 8.95 -7.72
CA THR A 20 2.36 8.88 -7.19
C THR A 20 2.32 8.25 -5.80
N LEU A 21 3.10 7.17 -5.58
CA LEU A 21 3.23 6.53 -4.27
C LEU A 21 3.85 7.46 -3.22
N ALA A 22 4.95 8.15 -3.55
CA ALA A 22 5.62 9.06 -2.63
C ALA A 22 4.70 10.23 -2.22
N VAL A 23 3.99 10.81 -3.19
CA VAL A 23 3.01 11.88 -2.92
C VAL A 23 1.82 11.36 -2.13
N THR A 24 1.37 10.12 -2.37
CA THR A 24 0.31 9.49 -1.57
C THR A 24 0.76 9.20 -0.14
N ALA A 25 2.00 8.78 0.08
CA ALA A 25 2.56 8.61 1.41
C ALA A 25 2.65 9.95 2.16
N ALA A 26 3.03 11.03 1.45
CA ALA A 26 2.99 12.39 1.99
C ALA A 26 1.55 12.82 2.33
N LEU A 27 0.56 12.50 1.48
CA LEU A 27 -0.86 12.76 1.75
C LEU A 27 -1.35 12.02 3.01
N ILE A 28 -0.99 10.75 3.18
CA ILE A 28 -1.35 9.96 4.38
C ILE A 28 -0.70 10.55 5.63
N SER A 29 0.59 10.93 5.54
CA SER A 29 1.30 11.60 6.63
C SER A 29 0.61 12.91 7.03
N TRP A 30 0.27 13.73 6.03
CA TRP A 30 -0.40 15.02 6.23
C TRP A 30 -1.81 14.86 6.79
N GLY A 31 -2.58 13.87 6.33
CA GLY A 31 -3.89 13.54 6.90
C GLY A 31 -3.77 13.02 8.34
N GLY A 32 -2.70 12.27 8.63
CA GLY A 32 -2.30 11.92 9.99
C GLY A 32 -2.10 13.15 10.86
N TRP A 33 -1.38 14.16 10.36
CA TRP A 33 -1.15 15.42 11.06
C TRP A 33 -2.45 16.17 11.33
N VAL A 34 -3.32 16.35 10.32
CA VAL A 34 -4.65 16.98 10.45
C VAL A 34 -5.44 16.39 11.60
N THR A 35 -5.53 15.06 11.68
CA THR A 35 -6.28 14.38 12.73
C THR A 35 -5.58 14.50 14.09
N SER A 36 -4.25 14.47 14.15
CA SER A 36 -3.51 14.54 15.43
C SER A 36 -3.55 15.92 16.09
N ILE A 37 -3.69 16.99 15.30
CA ILE A 37 -3.86 18.36 15.84
C ILE A 37 -5.34 18.78 15.90
N GLU A 38 -6.27 17.85 15.66
CA GLU A 38 -7.73 18.11 15.66
C GLU A 38 -8.19 19.19 14.67
N ALA A 39 -7.44 19.40 13.59
CA ALA A 39 -7.74 20.38 12.55
C ALA A 39 -8.77 19.88 11.51
N GLY A 40 -9.40 18.72 11.73
CA GLY A 40 -10.24 18.08 10.72
C GLY A 40 -11.54 18.82 10.37
N LEU A 41 -11.91 19.84 11.16
CA LEU A 41 -13.10 20.68 11.01
C LEU A 41 -12.73 22.19 11.01
N ALA A 42 -11.46 22.52 10.76
CA ALA A 42 -10.98 23.90 10.69
C ALA A 42 -11.55 24.66 9.48
N VAL A 43 -11.95 23.95 8.43
CA VAL A 43 -12.65 24.45 7.26
C VAL A 43 -14.04 23.80 7.20
N PRO A 44 -15.13 24.56 7.41
CA PRO A 44 -16.47 23.99 7.64
C PRO A 44 -17.21 23.55 6.37
N ASP A 45 -16.75 23.97 5.20
CA ASP A 45 -17.38 23.70 3.90
C ASP A 45 -16.55 22.77 3.02
N TRP A 46 -17.19 22.14 2.04
CA TRP A 46 -16.57 21.32 0.99
C TRP A 46 -17.48 21.32 -0.24
N PRO A 47 -16.97 21.32 -1.49
CA PRO A 47 -15.56 21.28 -1.89
C PRO A 47 -14.85 22.64 -1.89
N ALA A 48 -15.57 23.73 -1.63
CA ALA A 48 -14.99 25.04 -1.40
C ALA A 48 -14.21 25.11 -0.07
N THR A 49 -13.40 26.16 0.08
CA THR A 49 -12.74 26.52 1.34
C THR A 49 -13.12 27.96 1.68
N PHE A 50 -14.00 28.12 2.67
CA PHE A 50 -14.65 29.37 3.06
C PHE A 50 -15.40 30.04 1.90
N GLY A 51 -16.12 29.26 1.09
CA GLY A 51 -16.92 29.73 -0.04
C GLY A 51 -16.14 30.00 -1.33
N SER A 52 -14.81 29.84 -1.32
CA SER A 52 -13.97 29.97 -2.51
C SER A 52 -13.55 28.61 -3.08
N TYR A 53 -13.61 28.47 -4.41
CA TYR A 53 -13.05 27.35 -5.16
C TYR A 53 -11.61 27.58 -5.63
N ASP A 54 -11.07 28.80 -5.43
CA ASP A 54 -9.67 29.08 -5.74
C ASP A 54 -8.76 28.47 -4.65
N PRO A 55 -7.90 27.50 -4.99
CA PRO A 55 -7.05 26.82 -4.03
C PRO A 55 -6.01 27.73 -3.37
N PHE A 56 -5.65 28.85 -3.99
CA PHE A 56 -4.65 29.80 -3.49
C PHE A 56 -5.27 31.05 -2.87
N ARG A 57 -6.53 31.37 -3.23
CA ARG A 57 -7.32 32.46 -2.66
C ARG A 57 -8.59 31.90 -2.00
N THR A 58 -8.40 31.26 -0.85
CA THR A 58 -9.52 30.80 -0.01
C THR A 58 -10.37 32.00 0.46
N GLY A 59 -11.61 31.78 0.91
CA GLY A 59 -12.45 32.90 1.40
C GLY A 59 -11.98 33.53 2.72
N MET A 60 -10.92 32.98 3.34
CA MET A 60 -10.20 33.60 4.46
C MET A 60 -9.23 34.70 3.98
N TYR A 61 -9.04 34.87 2.67
CA TYR A 61 -8.17 35.90 2.11
C TYR A 61 -8.76 37.30 2.30
N ASP A 62 -8.00 38.20 2.93
CA ASP A 62 -8.29 39.64 2.95
C ASP A 62 -7.50 40.35 1.83
N PRO A 63 -8.18 40.97 0.85
CA PRO A 63 -7.51 41.75 -0.20
C PRO A 63 -6.74 42.98 0.32
N ASN A 64 -7.15 43.54 1.46
CA ASN A 64 -6.58 44.74 2.05
C ASN A 64 -5.51 44.43 3.11
N ASP A 65 -5.47 43.20 3.62
CA ASP A 65 -4.42 42.70 4.50
C ASP A 65 -3.77 41.42 3.93
N PRO A 66 -2.69 41.54 3.14
CA PRO A 66 -1.96 40.41 2.60
C PRO A 66 -1.35 39.48 3.65
N SER A 67 -1.34 39.89 4.93
CA SER A 67 -0.86 39.09 6.04
C SER A 67 -1.83 37.97 6.45
N VAL A 68 -3.12 38.12 6.12
CA VAL A 68 -4.17 37.13 6.37
C VAL A 68 -4.11 36.05 5.28
N ARG A 69 -3.45 34.94 5.60
CA ARG A 69 -3.25 33.81 4.69
C ARG A 69 -3.63 32.50 5.37
N TRP A 70 -4.30 31.63 4.62
CA TRP A 70 -4.70 30.31 5.11
C TRP A 70 -3.50 29.48 5.58
N TRP A 71 -2.32 29.64 4.95
CA TRP A 71 -1.09 28.93 5.35
C TRP A 71 -0.43 29.48 6.62
N ARG A 72 -0.87 30.62 7.16
CA ARG A 72 -0.41 31.17 8.44
C ARG A 72 -1.26 30.72 9.62
N ASN A 73 -2.46 30.23 9.37
CA ASN A 73 -3.32 29.60 10.36
C ASN A 73 -3.07 28.09 10.35
N ILE A 74 -2.46 27.53 11.40
CA ILE A 74 -1.99 26.13 11.42
C ILE A 74 -3.12 25.12 11.19
N PRO A 75 -4.28 25.19 11.87
CA PRO A 75 -5.41 24.31 11.57
C PRO A 75 -5.89 24.39 10.12
N VAL A 76 -6.05 25.59 9.58
CA VAL A 76 -6.49 25.78 8.18
C VAL A 76 -5.42 25.30 7.19
N LEU A 77 -4.13 25.56 7.45
CA LEU A 77 -3.01 25.03 6.68
C LEU A 77 -3.06 23.50 6.63
N ALA A 78 -3.25 22.86 7.78
CA ALA A 78 -3.33 21.41 7.86
C ALA A 78 -4.52 20.90 7.04
N GLU A 79 -5.73 21.41 7.25
CA GLU A 79 -6.89 20.89 6.55
C GLU A 79 -6.90 21.23 5.05
N HIS A 80 -6.75 22.49 4.68
CA HIS A 80 -6.74 22.92 3.28
C HIS A 80 -5.54 22.33 2.53
N GLY A 81 -4.36 22.29 3.16
CA GLY A 81 -3.18 21.64 2.59
C GLY A 81 -3.42 20.15 2.32
N HIS A 82 -4.17 19.46 3.17
CA HIS A 82 -4.55 18.06 2.94
C HIS A 82 -5.44 17.92 1.71
N ARG A 83 -6.42 18.82 1.54
CA ARG A 83 -7.31 18.85 0.36
C ARG A 83 -6.52 19.07 -0.93
N LEU A 84 -5.54 19.99 -0.92
CA LEU A 84 -4.65 20.24 -2.06
C LEU A 84 -3.78 19.03 -2.41
N LEU A 85 -3.20 18.37 -1.41
CA LEU A 85 -2.47 17.11 -1.63
C LEU A 85 -3.39 16.00 -2.16
N GLY A 86 -4.64 15.94 -1.68
CA GLY A 86 -5.67 15.02 -2.16
C GLY A 86 -5.99 15.24 -3.64
N ALA A 87 -6.19 16.49 -4.04
CA ALA A 87 -6.40 16.87 -5.44
C ALA A 87 -5.19 16.51 -6.32
N LEU A 88 -3.96 16.75 -5.83
CA LEU A 88 -2.74 16.36 -6.53
C LEU A 88 -2.65 14.84 -6.71
N VAL A 89 -2.92 14.05 -5.67
CA VAL A 89 -2.95 12.58 -5.77
C VAL A 89 -4.05 12.12 -6.74
N GLY A 90 -5.21 12.77 -6.74
CA GLY A 90 -6.27 12.52 -7.73
C GLY A 90 -5.79 12.72 -9.17
N MET A 91 -5.15 13.86 -9.46
CA MET A 91 -4.60 14.16 -10.79
C MET A 91 -3.50 13.17 -11.22
N LEU A 92 -2.59 12.83 -10.30
CA LEU A 92 -1.54 11.83 -10.55
C LEU A 92 -2.15 10.45 -10.82
N THR A 93 -3.22 10.09 -10.13
CA THR A 93 -3.93 8.81 -10.30
C THR A 93 -4.66 8.74 -11.64
N LEU A 94 -5.35 9.83 -12.03
CA LEU A 94 -5.97 9.95 -13.36
C LEU A 94 -4.93 9.81 -14.47
N THR A 95 -3.78 10.49 -14.33
CA THR A 95 -2.67 10.40 -15.28
C THR A 95 -2.11 8.98 -15.34
N LEU A 96 -1.89 8.34 -14.19
CA LEU A 96 -1.41 6.95 -14.12
C LEU A 96 -2.38 5.97 -14.76
N ALA A 97 -3.69 6.15 -14.53
CA ALA A 97 -4.76 5.32 -15.07
C ALA A 97 -4.88 5.49 -16.59
N GLY A 98 -4.89 6.73 -17.09
CA GLY A 98 -4.88 7.03 -18.53
C GLY A 98 -3.64 6.43 -19.21
N TRP A 99 -2.45 6.72 -18.68
CA TRP A 99 -1.21 6.14 -19.22
C TRP A 99 -1.26 4.60 -19.21
N THR A 100 -1.74 3.99 -18.12
CA THR A 100 -1.93 2.53 -18.05
C THR A 100 -2.92 2.02 -19.09
N TRP A 101 -4.00 2.74 -19.35
CA TRP A 101 -5.03 2.39 -20.34
C TRP A 101 -4.46 2.29 -21.76
N TRP A 102 -3.67 3.30 -22.17
CA TRP A 102 -3.11 3.36 -23.53
C TRP A 102 -1.85 2.53 -23.71
N ALA A 103 -0.99 2.43 -22.69
CA ALA A 103 0.33 1.82 -22.83
C ALA A 103 0.43 0.37 -22.34
N ASP A 104 -0.46 -0.09 -21.44
CA ASP A 104 -0.40 -1.46 -20.93
C ASP A 104 -1.25 -2.40 -21.80
N PRO A 105 -0.69 -3.49 -22.36
CA PRO A 105 -1.46 -4.46 -23.12
C PRO A 105 -2.37 -5.33 -22.24
N ARG A 106 -2.14 -5.39 -20.92
CA ARG A 106 -2.88 -6.26 -20.00
C ARG A 106 -4.20 -5.61 -19.60
N SER A 107 -5.32 -6.18 -20.05
CA SER A 107 -6.68 -5.69 -19.77
C SER A 107 -6.98 -5.57 -18.28
N TRP A 108 -6.50 -6.51 -17.45
CA TRP A 108 -6.67 -6.44 -15.99
C TRP A 108 -5.95 -5.25 -15.36
N MET A 109 -4.80 -4.82 -15.91
CA MET A 109 -4.08 -3.66 -15.40
C MET A 109 -4.83 -2.35 -15.73
N ARG A 110 -5.53 -2.32 -16.87
CA ARG A 110 -6.44 -1.22 -17.23
C ARG A 110 -7.63 -1.13 -16.25
N LYS A 111 -8.22 -2.28 -15.91
CA LYS A 111 -9.27 -2.37 -14.89
C LYS A 111 -8.79 -1.90 -13.52
N LEU A 112 -7.55 -2.24 -13.12
CA LEU A 112 -6.95 -1.72 -11.88
C LEU A 112 -6.74 -0.20 -11.92
N GLY A 113 -6.31 0.35 -13.05
CA GLY A 113 -6.21 1.81 -13.23
C GLY A 113 -7.56 2.51 -13.06
N LEU A 114 -8.62 1.97 -13.69
CA LEU A 114 -9.99 2.47 -13.51
C LEU A 114 -10.45 2.34 -12.05
N PHE A 115 -10.19 1.19 -11.42
CA PHE A 115 -10.52 0.97 -10.02
C PHE A 115 -9.78 1.96 -9.09
N ALA A 116 -8.53 2.30 -9.37
CA ALA A 116 -7.79 3.32 -8.63
C ALA A 116 -8.45 4.71 -8.74
N VAL A 117 -8.95 5.07 -9.93
CA VAL A 117 -9.69 6.32 -10.14
C VAL A 117 -11.00 6.33 -9.36
N VAL A 118 -11.76 5.24 -9.40
CA VAL A 118 -12.99 5.12 -8.60
C VAL A 118 -12.67 5.26 -7.12
N LEU A 119 -11.66 4.52 -6.62
CA LEU A 119 -11.31 4.52 -5.20
C LEU A 119 -10.81 5.89 -4.72
N VAL A 120 -9.96 6.61 -5.47
CA VAL A 120 -9.51 7.96 -5.09
C VAL A 120 -10.63 8.99 -5.16
N THR A 121 -11.59 8.83 -6.08
CA THR A 121 -12.80 9.67 -6.12
C THR A 121 -13.66 9.44 -4.89
N THR A 122 -13.88 8.19 -4.52
CA THR A 122 -14.54 7.82 -3.26
C THR A 122 -13.79 8.37 -2.04
N GLN A 123 -12.46 8.41 -2.05
CA GLN A 123 -11.68 9.06 -0.99
C GLN A 123 -12.00 10.55 -0.88
N GLY A 124 -12.05 11.27 -1.99
CA GLY A 124 -12.41 12.68 -2.02
C GLY A 124 -13.81 12.94 -1.46
N VAL A 125 -14.78 12.10 -1.85
CA VAL A 125 -16.17 12.18 -1.34
C VAL A 125 -16.23 11.86 0.16
N LEU A 126 -15.62 10.77 0.62
CA LEU A 126 -15.58 10.42 2.05
C LEU A 126 -14.88 11.51 2.88
N GLY A 127 -13.80 12.09 2.35
CA GLY A 127 -13.06 13.18 2.97
C GLY A 127 -13.85 14.49 3.06
N GLY A 128 -14.72 14.77 2.09
CA GLY A 128 -15.67 15.88 2.14
C GLY A 128 -16.83 15.63 3.11
N LEU A 129 -17.47 14.47 3.00
CA LEU A 129 -18.62 14.11 3.84
C LEU A 129 -18.27 14.04 5.33
N ARG A 130 -17.06 13.59 5.69
CA ARG A 130 -16.67 13.60 7.12
C ARG A 130 -16.63 15.00 7.73
N VAL A 131 -16.46 16.04 6.90
CA VAL A 131 -16.49 17.45 7.31
C VAL A 131 -17.93 17.96 7.35
N THR A 132 -18.67 17.82 6.25
CA THR A 132 -20.04 18.37 6.13
C THR A 132 -21.02 17.70 7.09
N GLU A 133 -20.81 16.42 7.41
CA GLU A 133 -21.63 15.65 8.34
C GLU A 133 -21.05 15.57 9.76
N ILE A 134 -19.91 16.23 10.03
CA ILE A 134 -19.24 16.24 11.34
C ILE A 134 -19.09 14.80 11.89
N SER A 135 -18.59 13.88 11.05
CA SER A 135 -18.68 12.44 11.32
C SER A 135 -17.32 11.79 11.57
N SER A 136 -17.07 11.39 12.82
CA SER A 136 -15.89 10.61 13.20
C SER A 136 -15.87 9.22 12.56
N THR A 137 -17.05 8.62 12.35
CA THR A 137 -17.19 7.34 11.64
C THR A 137 -16.73 7.46 10.20
N LEU A 138 -17.17 8.49 9.47
CA LEU A 138 -16.70 8.73 8.10
C LEU A 138 -15.21 9.04 8.06
N ALA A 139 -14.67 9.76 9.04
CA ALA A 139 -13.23 10.00 9.16
C ALA A 139 -12.44 8.68 9.33
N ALA A 140 -12.95 7.75 10.14
CA ALA A 140 -12.32 6.45 10.33
C ALA A 140 -12.43 5.55 9.08
N VAL A 141 -13.59 5.53 8.42
CA VAL A 141 -13.78 4.80 7.14
C VAL A 141 -12.85 5.37 6.06
N HIS A 142 -12.75 6.69 5.95
CA HIS A 142 -11.81 7.38 5.07
C HIS A 142 -10.37 6.94 5.36
N ALA A 143 -9.95 6.96 6.63
CA ALA A 143 -8.61 6.53 7.02
C ALA A 143 -8.32 5.07 6.65
N CYS A 144 -9.25 4.14 6.90
CA CYS A 144 -9.09 2.73 6.53
C CYS A 144 -9.02 2.52 5.01
N THR A 145 -9.87 3.20 4.26
CA THR A 145 -9.94 3.06 2.80
C THR A 145 -8.76 3.74 2.09
N ALA A 146 -8.16 4.78 2.67
CA ALA A 146 -6.90 5.35 2.21
C ALA A 146 -5.74 4.33 2.24
N GLN A 147 -5.72 3.44 3.23
CA GLN A 147 -4.72 2.36 3.34
C GLN A 147 -4.87 1.33 2.21
N LEU A 148 -6.12 1.00 1.84
CA LEU A 148 -6.42 0.14 0.69
C LEU A 148 -5.98 0.79 -0.63
N PHE A 149 -6.23 2.09 -0.79
CA PHE A 149 -5.78 2.84 -1.96
C PHE A 149 -4.26 2.85 -2.10
N PHE A 150 -3.54 3.06 -0.99
CA PHE A 150 -2.08 3.00 -0.98
C PHE A 150 -1.56 1.59 -1.35
N ALA A 151 -2.15 0.54 -0.78
CA ALA A 151 -1.79 -0.84 -1.12
C ALA A 151 -2.08 -1.19 -2.60
N LEU A 152 -3.16 -0.64 -3.18
CA LEU A 152 -3.47 -0.76 -4.61
C LEU A 152 -2.36 -0.12 -5.47
N LEU A 153 -1.91 1.09 -5.14
CA LEU A 153 -0.82 1.74 -5.86
C LEU A 153 0.49 0.96 -5.75
N VAL A 154 0.80 0.38 -4.59
CA VAL A 154 1.97 -0.48 -4.40
C VAL A 154 1.84 -1.76 -5.24
N SER A 155 0.65 -2.35 -5.28
CA SER A 155 0.37 -3.51 -6.14
C SER A 155 0.60 -3.17 -7.62
N MET A 156 0.08 -2.04 -8.07
CA MET A 156 0.32 -1.54 -9.43
C MET A 156 1.82 -1.33 -9.71
N ALA A 157 2.57 -0.80 -8.75
CA ALA A 157 4.02 -0.64 -8.87
C ALA A 157 4.73 -2.00 -9.00
N VAL A 158 4.39 -2.98 -8.16
CA VAL A 158 4.90 -4.36 -8.24
C VAL A 158 4.68 -4.93 -9.64
N PHE A 159 3.50 -4.73 -10.23
CA PHE A 159 3.16 -5.23 -11.57
C PHE A 159 3.90 -4.57 -12.74
N THR A 160 4.61 -3.47 -12.49
CA THR A 160 5.49 -2.80 -13.47
C THR A 160 6.95 -3.20 -13.32
N THR A 161 7.32 -3.97 -12.29
CA THR A 161 8.70 -4.42 -12.09
C THR A 161 9.11 -5.47 -13.12
N ASP A 162 10.40 -5.50 -13.45
CA ASP A 162 10.96 -6.47 -14.39
C ASP A 162 10.88 -7.91 -13.83
N ALA A 163 10.98 -8.04 -12.51
CA ALA A 163 10.73 -9.30 -11.80
C ALA A 163 9.29 -9.80 -12.02
N TRP A 164 8.28 -8.93 -11.95
CA TRP A 164 6.89 -9.32 -12.20
C TRP A 164 6.60 -9.61 -13.68
N ARG A 165 7.36 -9.03 -14.60
CA ARG A 165 7.16 -9.21 -16.05
C ARG A 165 7.93 -10.38 -16.65
N SER A 166 9.06 -10.80 -16.07
CA SER A 166 9.93 -11.84 -16.64
C SER A 166 9.52 -13.27 -16.21
N ARG A 167 9.49 -14.26 -17.11
CA ARG A 167 9.11 -15.66 -16.77
C ARG A 167 10.07 -16.38 -15.80
N ARG A 168 11.15 -15.75 -15.34
CA ARG A 168 12.21 -16.39 -14.52
C ARG A 168 11.88 -16.57 -13.05
N SER A 169 10.94 -15.81 -12.50
CA SER A 169 10.53 -15.95 -11.10
C SER A 169 9.18 -16.65 -11.03
N ILE A 170 9.14 -17.96 -11.19
CA ILE A 170 7.89 -18.69 -11.06
C ILE A 170 8.03 -19.76 -9.97
N LEU A 171 7.15 -19.72 -8.96
CA LEU A 171 7.13 -20.68 -7.85
C LEU A 171 6.47 -21.99 -8.32
N PRO A 172 6.97 -23.19 -7.93
CA PRO A 172 6.26 -24.45 -8.19
C PRO A 172 4.90 -24.45 -7.49
N ASP A 173 3.83 -24.80 -8.19
CA ASP A 173 2.54 -25.03 -7.54
C ASP A 173 2.57 -26.38 -6.79
N GLY A 174 2.07 -26.35 -5.55
CA GLY A 174 2.16 -27.48 -4.64
C GLY A 174 1.78 -27.10 -3.21
N PRO A 175 1.80 -28.06 -2.26
CA PRO A 175 1.34 -27.83 -0.88
C PRO A 175 2.04 -26.66 -0.20
N ARG A 176 3.36 -26.52 -0.40
CA ARG A 176 4.14 -25.42 0.18
C ARG A 176 3.78 -24.06 -0.41
N GLY A 177 3.48 -24.01 -1.71
CA GLY A 177 3.01 -22.80 -2.37
C GLY A 177 1.65 -22.36 -1.80
N ARG A 178 0.73 -23.32 -1.62
CA ARG A 178 -0.58 -23.08 -1.00
C ARG A 178 -0.44 -22.55 0.42
N THR A 179 0.40 -23.16 1.26
CA THR A 179 0.67 -22.69 2.62
C THR A 179 1.22 -21.26 2.62
N MET A 180 2.17 -20.93 1.74
CA MET A 180 2.70 -19.56 1.63
C MET A 180 1.61 -18.55 1.27
N ARG A 181 0.71 -18.89 0.33
CA ARG A 181 -0.41 -18.03 -0.07
C ARG A 181 -1.36 -17.78 1.10
N ILE A 182 -1.76 -18.83 1.81
CA ILE A 182 -2.65 -18.73 2.98
C ILE A 182 -2.01 -17.85 4.04
N LEU A 183 -0.74 -18.11 4.36
CA LEU A 183 -0.01 -17.37 5.39
C LEU A 183 0.16 -15.89 5.03
N ALA A 184 0.48 -15.57 3.77
CA ALA A 184 0.61 -14.19 3.32
C ALA A 184 -0.73 -13.42 3.34
N TRP A 185 -1.82 -14.06 2.90
CA TRP A 185 -3.15 -13.44 2.93
C TRP A 185 -3.72 -13.32 4.35
N ALA A 186 -3.50 -14.32 5.21
CA ALA A 186 -3.86 -14.24 6.62
C ALA A 186 -3.11 -13.10 7.32
N ALA A 187 -1.81 -12.95 7.03
CA ALA A 187 -1.02 -11.84 7.56
C ALA A 187 -1.51 -10.48 7.04
N ALA A 188 -1.81 -10.35 5.73
CA ALA A 188 -2.35 -9.12 5.17
C ALA A 188 -3.72 -8.74 5.77
N ALA A 189 -4.62 -9.72 5.93
CA ALA A 189 -5.92 -9.54 6.57
C ALA A 189 -5.76 -9.14 8.05
N GLY A 190 -4.85 -9.78 8.79
CA GLY A 190 -4.54 -9.44 10.17
C GLY A 190 -4.02 -8.01 10.32
N VAL A 191 -3.08 -7.59 9.47
CA VAL A 191 -2.59 -6.20 9.46
C VAL A 191 -3.71 -5.21 9.13
N TYR A 192 -4.57 -5.52 8.15
CA TYR A 192 -5.70 -4.65 7.82
C TYR A 192 -6.70 -4.54 8.97
N LEU A 193 -7.00 -5.64 9.67
CA LEU A 193 -7.85 -5.62 10.85
C LEU A 193 -7.22 -4.75 11.96
N GLN A 194 -5.89 -4.80 12.13
CA GLN A 194 -5.19 -3.92 13.07
C GLN A 194 -5.28 -2.44 12.67
N ILE A 195 -5.25 -2.13 11.37
CA ILE A 195 -5.51 -0.77 10.88
C ILE A 195 -6.93 -0.32 11.24
N VAL A 196 -7.93 -1.18 11.04
CA VAL A 196 -9.33 -0.88 11.38
C VAL A 196 -9.48 -0.62 12.88
N ILE A 197 -8.93 -1.51 13.72
CA ILE A 197 -8.98 -1.36 15.19
C ILE A 197 -8.24 -0.08 15.62
N GLY A 198 -7.08 0.22 15.03
CA GLY A 198 -6.33 1.45 15.31
C GLY A 198 -7.08 2.72 14.88
N ALA A 199 -7.80 2.69 13.75
CA ALA A 199 -8.66 3.78 13.34
C ALA A 199 -9.85 3.96 14.29
N MET A 200 -10.46 2.87 14.75
CA MET A 200 -11.52 2.93 15.76
C MET A 200 -11.00 3.52 17.07
N LEU A 201 -9.85 3.07 17.56
CA LEU A 201 -9.19 3.62 18.76
C LEU A 201 -9.03 5.14 18.65
N ARG A 202 -8.60 5.64 17.49
CA ARG A 202 -8.33 7.06 17.26
C ARG A 202 -9.58 7.93 17.14
N HIS A 203 -10.70 7.34 16.71
CA HIS A 203 -11.95 8.06 16.44
C HIS A 203 -13.10 7.71 17.40
N SER A 204 -12.86 6.83 18.38
CA SER A 204 -13.85 6.40 19.38
C SER A 204 -14.00 7.39 20.53
N THR A 205 -15.14 7.30 21.23
CA THR A 205 -15.34 7.96 22.52
C THR A 205 -14.39 7.40 23.58
N GLN A 206 -14.15 8.18 24.65
CA GLN A 206 -13.22 7.81 25.74
C GLN A 206 -13.54 6.47 26.43
N VAL A 207 -14.80 6.03 26.43
CA VAL A 207 -15.20 4.74 27.03
C VAL A 207 -14.78 3.57 26.16
N LEU A 208 -15.02 3.65 24.85
CA LEU A 208 -14.71 2.57 23.90
C LEU A 208 -13.21 2.50 23.58
N SER A 209 -12.46 3.59 23.77
CA SER A 209 -11.03 3.64 23.48
C SER A 209 -10.22 2.65 24.32
N GLY A 210 -10.62 2.36 25.57
CA GLY A 210 -9.93 1.37 26.40
C GLY A 210 -10.00 -0.05 25.82
N SER A 211 -11.20 -0.49 25.40
CA SER A 211 -11.39 -1.80 24.78
C SER A 211 -10.66 -1.91 23.44
N PHE A 212 -10.71 -0.86 22.60
CA PHE A 212 -9.97 -0.85 21.34
C PHE A 212 -8.46 -0.85 21.55
N ALA A 213 -7.94 -0.18 22.58
CA ALA A 213 -6.51 -0.22 22.91
C ALA A 213 -6.07 -1.64 23.29
N ILE A 214 -6.84 -2.35 24.13
CA ILE A 214 -6.55 -3.74 24.49
C ILE A 214 -6.56 -4.63 23.23
N LEU A 215 -7.59 -4.51 22.39
CA LEU A 215 -7.68 -5.29 21.15
C LEU A 215 -6.54 -4.98 20.17
N HIS A 216 -6.14 -3.72 20.07
CA HIS A 216 -5.04 -3.30 19.22
C HIS A 216 -3.70 -3.86 19.72
N ILE A 217 -3.42 -3.73 21.02
CA ILE A 217 -2.19 -4.23 21.63
C ILE A 217 -2.12 -5.75 21.54
N ALA A 218 -3.16 -6.47 21.99
CA ALA A 218 -3.18 -7.93 21.96
C ALA A 218 -3.08 -8.45 20.51
N GLY A 219 -3.83 -7.86 19.60
CA GLY A 219 -3.77 -8.26 18.20
C GLY A 219 -2.47 -7.87 17.49
N ALA A 220 -1.74 -6.85 17.95
CA ALA A 220 -0.41 -6.54 17.44
C ALA A 220 0.59 -7.69 17.69
N PHE A 221 0.52 -8.36 18.85
CA PHE A 221 1.33 -9.57 19.11
C PHE A 221 0.95 -10.72 18.17
N VAL A 222 -0.35 -10.96 17.98
CA VAL A 222 -0.85 -12.01 17.08
C VAL A 222 -0.37 -11.77 15.65
N VAL A 223 -0.56 -10.55 15.14
CA VAL A 223 -0.16 -10.17 13.77
C VAL A 223 1.36 -10.21 13.61
N THR A 224 2.13 -9.79 14.62
CA THR A 224 3.60 -9.91 14.60
C THR A 224 4.03 -11.38 14.51
N GLY A 225 3.38 -12.28 15.26
CA GLY A 225 3.60 -13.72 15.17
C GLY A 225 3.29 -14.29 13.78
N LEU A 226 2.17 -13.89 13.16
CA LEU A 226 1.82 -14.26 11.78
C LEU A 226 2.87 -13.79 10.76
N LEU A 227 3.33 -12.55 10.88
CA LEU A 227 4.34 -11.97 9.99
C LEU A 227 5.70 -12.64 10.17
N PHE A 228 6.08 -12.95 11.41
CA PHE A 228 7.29 -13.71 11.71
C PHE A 228 7.22 -15.15 11.17
N ALA A 229 6.08 -15.82 11.32
CA ALA A 229 5.85 -17.13 10.72
C ALA A 229 5.99 -17.08 9.19
N ALA A 230 5.41 -16.05 8.54
CA ALA A 230 5.57 -15.84 7.09
C ALA A 230 7.04 -15.64 6.71
N PHE A 231 7.79 -14.85 7.48
CA PHE A 231 9.21 -14.64 7.27
C PHE A 231 10.01 -15.94 7.38
N VAL A 232 9.84 -16.70 8.48
CA VAL A 232 10.51 -17.98 8.70
C VAL A 232 10.17 -18.97 7.58
N TYR A 233 8.91 -19.03 7.17
CA TYR A 233 8.47 -19.91 6.08
C TYR A 233 9.17 -19.58 4.75
N VAL A 234 9.33 -18.29 4.44
CA VAL A 234 10.10 -17.82 3.28
C VAL A 234 11.57 -18.20 3.39
N GLN A 235 12.21 -18.04 4.56
CA GLN A 235 13.62 -18.44 4.75
C GLN A 235 13.82 -19.96 4.72
N LYS A 236 12.81 -20.75 5.10
CA LYS A 236 12.91 -22.22 5.09
C LYS A 236 12.72 -22.82 3.70
N HIS A 237 11.85 -22.24 2.88
CA HIS A 237 11.39 -22.89 1.65
C HIS A 237 11.63 -22.09 0.37
N TRP A 238 11.90 -20.79 0.46
CA TRP A 238 11.83 -19.88 -0.70
C TRP A 238 13.04 -18.92 -0.82
N THR A 239 14.19 -19.28 -0.24
CA THR A 239 15.41 -18.45 -0.24
C THR A 239 15.97 -18.17 -1.64
N ALA A 240 15.76 -19.08 -2.58
CA ALA A 240 16.15 -18.91 -3.98
C ALA A 240 15.31 -17.83 -4.69
N TYR A 241 14.10 -17.53 -4.19
CA TYR A 241 13.16 -16.64 -4.83
C TYR A 241 13.32 -15.20 -4.34
N ARG A 242 14.23 -14.46 -5.00
CA ARG A 242 14.69 -13.13 -4.54
C ARG A 242 13.59 -12.11 -4.24
N PRO A 243 12.54 -11.89 -5.08
CA PRO A 243 11.51 -10.89 -4.78
C PRO A 243 10.72 -11.21 -3.50
N LEU A 244 10.32 -12.48 -3.32
CA LEU A 244 9.61 -12.93 -2.13
C LEU A 244 10.49 -12.79 -0.89
N ARG A 245 11.75 -13.24 -0.96
CA ARG A 245 12.73 -13.11 0.14
C ARG A 245 12.98 -11.66 0.55
N ARG A 246 13.21 -10.77 -0.42
CA ARG A 246 13.42 -9.34 -0.16
C ARG A 246 12.19 -8.72 0.49
N THR A 247 11.00 -9.02 -0.02
CA THR A 247 9.75 -8.50 0.54
C THR A 247 9.52 -9.00 1.96
N ALA A 248 9.86 -10.27 2.26
CA ALA A 248 9.76 -10.80 3.63
C ALA A 248 10.67 -10.05 4.61
N TRP A 249 11.90 -9.69 4.21
CA TRP A 249 12.79 -8.86 5.03
C TRP A 249 12.27 -7.44 5.23
N VAL A 250 11.69 -6.83 4.18
CA VAL A 250 11.03 -5.51 4.30
C VAL A 250 9.87 -5.58 5.30
N VAL A 251 9.03 -6.60 5.20
CA VAL A 251 7.92 -6.84 6.13
C VAL A 251 8.42 -7.03 7.57
N LEU A 252 9.48 -7.82 7.78
CA LEU A 252 10.07 -8.03 9.11
C LEU A 252 10.62 -6.73 9.71
N GLY A 253 11.36 -5.93 8.92
CA GLY A 253 11.86 -4.63 9.36
C GLY A 253 10.71 -3.66 9.68
N ALA A 254 9.71 -3.59 8.79
CA ALA A 254 8.56 -2.70 8.96
C ALA A 254 7.73 -3.05 10.20
N VAL A 255 7.51 -4.34 10.50
CA VAL A 255 6.77 -4.73 11.73
C VAL A 255 7.58 -4.42 12.99
N GLY A 256 8.91 -4.57 12.97
CA GLY A 256 9.76 -4.16 14.09
C GLY A 256 9.65 -2.66 14.39
N VAL A 257 9.74 -1.83 13.35
CA VAL A 257 9.56 -0.37 13.49
C VAL A 257 8.13 -0.04 13.91
N GLN A 258 7.11 -0.68 13.33
CA GLN A 258 5.71 -0.45 13.68
C GLN A 258 5.44 -0.74 15.15
N PHE A 259 5.96 -1.87 15.66
CA PHE A 259 5.79 -2.28 17.04
C PHE A 259 6.48 -1.29 17.99
N ALA A 260 7.72 -0.88 17.68
CA ALA A 260 8.44 0.11 18.47
C ALA A 260 7.72 1.47 18.50
N LEU A 261 7.23 1.95 17.36
CA LEU A 261 6.45 3.18 17.27
C LEU A 261 5.14 3.08 18.04
N GLY A 262 4.46 1.93 17.99
CA GLY A 262 3.20 1.71 18.70
C GLY A 262 3.39 1.73 20.22
N LEU A 263 4.44 1.05 20.70
CA LEU A 263 4.82 1.08 22.11
C LEU A 263 5.20 2.49 22.56
N ALA A 264 6.04 3.19 21.80
CA ALA A 264 6.45 4.56 22.11
C ALA A 264 5.24 5.52 22.15
N ALA A 265 4.36 5.45 21.15
CA ALA A 265 3.14 6.26 21.11
C ALA A 265 2.21 5.98 22.29
N TYR A 266 2.08 4.71 22.70
CA TYR A 266 1.28 4.33 23.86
C TYR A 266 1.89 4.83 25.18
N LEU A 267 3.20 4.69 25.37
CA LEU A 267 3.91 5.18 26.56
C LEU A 267 3.81 6.71 26.69
N VAL A 268 3.93 7.43 25.58
CA VAL A 268 3.73 8.89 25.56
C VAL A 268 2.26 9.23 25.87
N LEU A 269 1.30 8.52 25.27
CA LEU A 269 -0.13 8.73 25.53
C LEU A 269 -0.49 8.58 27.02
N ILE A 270 -0.04 7.50 27.68
CA ILE A 270 -0.34 7.29 29.11
C ILE A 270 0.33 8.35 30.00
N HIS A 271 1.53 8.80 29.63
CA HIS A 271 2.26 9.81 30.39
C HIS A 271 1.61 11.19 30.25
N GLU A 272 1.31 11.61 29.02
CA GLU A 272 0.72 12.91 28.72
C GLU A 272 -0.73 13.02 29.17
N SER A 273 -1.51 11.93 29.09
CA SER A 273 -2.86 11.90 29.67
C SER A 273 -2.86 12.03 31.20
N ALA A 274 -1.88 11.44 31.90
CA ALA A 274 -1.74 11.62 33.35
C ALA A 274 -1.42 13.08 33.73
N LEU A 275 -0.69 13.80 32.87
CA LEU A 275 -0.29 15.19 33.08
C LEU A 275 -1.24 16.23 32.44
N GLN A 276 -2.24 15.80 31.66
CA GLN A 276 -3.14 16.67 30.90
C GLN A 276 -2.40 17.61 29.92
N ILE A 277 -1.33 17.12 29.30
CA ILE A 277 -0.52 17.84 28.32
C ILE A 277 -0.73 17.22 26.93
N ARG A 278 -0.49 17.97 25.86
CA ARG A 278 -0.33 17.44 24.50
C ARG A 278 0.96 17.93 23.89
N SER A 279 1.82 17.03 23.45
CA SER A 279 3.11 17.38 22.88
C SER A 279 3.19 17.15 21.37
N THR A 280 4.18 17.79 20.75
CA THR A 280 4.58 17.49 19.37
C THR A 280 5.08 16.06 19.22
N ALA A 281 5.63 15.44 20.27
CA ALA A 281 6.10 14.05 20.21
C ALA A 281 4.95 13.07 20.01
N GLN A 282 3.81 13.27 20.70
CA GLN A 282 2.61 12.46 20.50
C GLN A 282 2.12 12.55 19.04
N VAL A 283 2.10 13.75 18.48
CA VAL A 283 1.73 13.98 17.07
C VAL A 283 2.68 13.24 16.12
N VAL A 284 4.00 13.41 16.29
CA VAL A 284 5.00 12.79 15.41
C VAL A 284 4.95 11.27 15.48
N LEU A 285 4.88 10.70 16.69
CA LEU A 285 4.84 9.24 16.88
C LEU A 285 3.57 8.62 16.29
N THR A 286 2.41 9.24 16.49
CA THR A 286 1.14 8.75 15.94
C THR A 286 1.11 8.83 14.41
N VAL A 287 1.62 9.91 13.82
CA VAL A 287 1.76 10.05 12.36
C VAL A 287 2.76 9.04 11.79
N ALA A 288 3.91 8.87 12.44
CA ALA A 288 4.90 7.86 12.02
C ALA A 288 4.32 6.45 12.09
N HIS A 289 3.61 6.10 13.16
CA HIS A 289 2.95 4.81 13.32
C HIS A 289 1.88 4.57 12.24
N LEU A 290 1.14 5.60 11.85
CA LEU A 290 0.17 5.53 10.74
C LEU A 290 0.87 5.25 9.39
N VAL A 291 1.93 5.99 9.07
CA VAL A 291 2.65 5.87 7.79
C VAL A 291 3.40 4.55 7.69
N VAL A 292 4.07 4.11 8.76
CA VAL A 292 4.74 2.80 8.79
C VAL A 292 3.71 1.67 8.74
N GLY A 293 2.54 1.82 9.37
CA GLY A 293 1.43 0.88 9.26
C GLY A 293 0.95 0.73 7.81
N ALA A 294 0.86 1.84 7.08
CA ALA A 294 0.54 1.86 5.65
C ALA A 294 1.57 1.09 4.81
N ALA A 295 2.86 1.37 5.05
CA ALA A 295 3.96 0.71 4.36
C ALA A 295 4.02 -0.79 4.68
N LEU A 296 3.78 -1.18 5.94
CA LEU A 296 3.70 -2.57 6.38
C LEU A 296 2.57 -3.29 5.65
N PHE A 297 1.36 -2.74 5.67
CA PHE A 297 0.21 -3.33 4.98
C PHE A 297 0.43 -3.48 3.47
N ALA A 298 0.92 -2.43 2.81
CA ALA A 298 1.22 -2.50 1.38
C ALA A 298 2.33 -3.53 1.07
N SER A 299 3.32 -3.68 1.96
CA SER A 299 4.40 -4.67 1.81
C SER A 299 3.90 -6.11 2.05
N THR A 300 2.93 -6.33 2.94
CA THR A 300 2.33 -7.66 3.13
C THR A 300 1.42 -8.04 1.96
N ILE A 301 0.72 -7.08 1.36
CA ILE A 301 0.03 -7.28 0.07
C ILE A 301 1.05 -7.64 -1.02
N ALA A 302 2.18 -6.93 -1.12
CA ALA A 302 3.23 -7.29 -2.07
C ALA A 302 3.77 -8.72 -1.84
N LEU A 303 3.96 -9.13 -0.58
CA LEU A 303 4.35 -10.50 -0.22
C LEU A 303 3.32 -11.52 -0.71
N ALA A 304 2.03 -11.24 -0.51
CA ALA A 304 0.94 -12.08 -0.99
C ALA A 304 0.94 -12.16 -2.53
N LEU A 305 1.11 -11.05 -3.24
CA LEU A 305 1.20 -11.04 -4.70
C LEU A 305 2.38 -11.89 -5.22
N TRP A 306 3.56 -11.75 -4.62
CA TRP A 306 4.72 -12.57 -4.99
C TRP A 306 4.50 -14.06 -4.75
N SER A 307 3.74 -14.43 -3.71
CA SER A 307 3.39 -15.83 -3.43
C SER A 307 2.45 -16.46 -4.48
N HIS A 308 1.73 -15.63 -5.24
CA HIS A 308 0.82 -16.05 -6.32
C HIS A 308 1.50 -16.18 -7.67
N ARG A 309 2.77 -15.78 -7.80
CA ARG A 309 3.51 -15.90 -9.06
C ARG A 309 4.02 -17.34 -9.26
N LEU A 310 3.09 -18.26 -9.46
CA LEU A 310 3.32 -19.72 -9.57
C LEU A 310 3.20 -20.21 -11.02
N ALA A 311 3.90 -21.30 -11.33
CA ALA A 311 3.78 -22.02 -12.59
C ALA A 311 2.61 -22.98 -12.41
N PRO A 312 1.85 -23.29 -13.47
CA PRO A 312 1.17 -24.57 -13.52
C PRO A 312 2.20 -25.65 -13.16
N ALA A 313 1.83 -26.59 -12.28
CA ALA A 313 2.64 -27.79 -12.09
C ALA A 313 2.95 -28.35 -13.48
N ALA A 314 4.23 -28.63 -13.76
CA ALA A 314 4.56 -29.37 -14.98
C ALA A 314 3.66 -30.60 -14.96
N ALA A 315 2.85 -30.78 -16.01
CA ALA A 315 2.24 -32.07 -16.27
C ALA A 315 3.41 -33.06 -16.20
N SER A 316 3.31 -34.00 -15.26
CA SER A 316 4.33 -35.01 -14.97
C SER A 316 5.08 -35.41 -16.24
N ASP A 317 6.40 -35.27 -16.23
CA ASP A 317 7.24 -36.09 -17.09
C ASP A 317 6.80 -37.54 -16.81
N PHE A 318 6.08 -38.14 -17.76
CA PHE A 318 5.66 -39.52 -17.66
C PHE A 318 6.93 -40.39 -17.59
N PRO A 319 7.01 -41.34 -16.65
CA PRO A 319 8.13 -42.27 -16.58
C PRO A 319 8.03 -43.25 -17.76
N GLY A 320 8.88 -43.09 -18.77
CA GLY A 320 8.85 -43.98 -19.92
C GLY A 320 9.91 -43.80 -20.99
N ASP A 321 10.77 -42.78 -20.94
CA ASP A 321 11.89 -42.67 -21.88
C ASP A 321 13.16 -43.27 -21.26
N THR A 322 13.25 -44.61 -21.26
CA THR A 322 14.53 -45.28 -21.06
C THR A 322 15.37 -45.00 -22.30
N GLY A 323 16.21 -43.97 -22.21
CA GLY A 323 17.19 -43.59 -23.23
C GLY A 323 18.18 -44.72 -23.51
N ALA A 324 17.73 -45.72 -24.26
CA ALA A 324 18.58 -46.69 -24.93
C ALA A 324 19.04 -46.06 -26.25
N PRO A 325 20.35 -46.04 -26.54
CA PRO A 325 20.84 -45.56 -27.83
C PRO A 325 20.35 -46.52 -28.92
N LYS A 326 19.68 -45.98 -29.95
CA LYS A 326 19.33 -46.74 -31.16
C LYS A 326 20.63 -47.11 -31.89
N SER A 327 21.11 -48.33 -31.69
CA SER A 327 22.00 -48.99 -32.66
C SER A 327 21.12 -49.53 -33.79
N GLU A 328 21.25 -48.98 -34.98
CA GLU A 328 20.75 -49.62 -36.20
C GLU A 328 21.87 -50.33 -36.95
N PRO A 329 21.53 -51.39 -37.71
CA PRO A 329 22.41 -52.50 -38.00
C PRO A 329 23.24 -52.31 -39.27
N VAL A 330 24.37 -53.02 -39.27
CA VAL A 330 25.25 -53.30 -40.41
C VAL A 330 24.44 -53.90 -41.58
N LEU A 331 24.55 -53.27 -42.75
CA LEU A 331 24.37 -53.95 -44.03
C LEU A 331 25.64 -53.79 -44.86
N THR A 332 26.21 -54.96 -45.15
CA THR A 332 27.37 -55.25 -46.00
C THR A 332 27.04 -55.17 -47.49
N GLU A 333 28.13 -55.15 -48.29
CA GLU A 333 28.25 -55.35 -49.75
C GLU A 333 28.26 -54.07 -50.60
N ARG A 334 29.16 -53.85 -51.59
CA ARG A 334 30.27 -54.59 -52.22
C ARG A 334 31.06 -53.61 -53.15
N SER A 335 32.39 -53.71 -53.14
CA SER A 335 33.40 -53.51 -54.23
C SER A 335 33.15 -52.55 -55.44
N THR A 336 33.90 -51.43 -55.57
CA THR A 336 35.06 -51.13 -56.49
C THR A 336 34.72 -50.55 -57.90
N PRO A 337 35.67 -50.03 -58.72
CA PRO A 337 36.41 -48.76 -58.58
C PRO A 337 36.47 -47.91 -59.90
N ALA A 338 36.78 -46.61 -59.79
CA ALA A 338 37.68 -45.83 -60.67
C ALA A 338 37.68 -44.37 -60.19
#